data_AF-A0A3B8Q529-F1
#
_entry.id   AF-A0A3B8Q529-F1
#
_cell.length_a   1.000
_cell.length_b   1.000
_cell.length_c   1.000
_cell.angle_alpha   90.00
_cell.angle_beta   90.00
_cell.angle_gamma   90.00
#
_symmetry.space_group_name_H-M   'P 1'
#
loop_
_entity.id
_entity.type
_entity.pdbx_description
1 polymer ?
#
loop_
_entity_poly.entity_id
_entity_poly.type
_entity_poly.pdbx_seq_one_letter_code
_entity_poly.pdbx_strand_id
1 'polypeptide(L)'
;MKLTHKFSTQTVGRLRTVGLLAAAFALSSIRGFAQAFDSTDLKTGISNSLAVIMMFGFVLGIAAVIAGGFAIRRGDVDQGKMSIIGGAIIAAAPAVIFAFFKIFGIDDNSSVGIGAF
;
A
#
# COMPACT_ATOMS: atom_id res chain seq x y z
N MET A 1 56.31 13.18 47.58
CA MET A 1 55.67 13.67 46.35
C MET A 1 55.93 12.68 45.22
N LYS A 2 54.94 12.45 44.35
CA LYS A 2 54.86 11.56 43.16
C LYS A 2 54.10 10.24 43.37
N LEU A 3 52.79 10.30 43.13
CA LEU A 3 51.91 9.17 42.81
C LEU A 3 51.75 9.15 41.28
N THR A 4 52.23 8.10 40.61
CA THR A 4 51.99 7.89 39.18
C THR A 4 51.18 6.63 39.01
N HIS A 5 49.88 6.78 38.76
CA HIS A 5 48.94 5.69 38.54
C HIS A 5 49.07 5.18 37.11
N LYS A 6 49.66 3.99 36.91
CA LYS A 6 49.67 3.30 35.60
C LYS A 6 48.26 2.79 35.31
N PHE A 7 47.55 3.43 34.38
CA PHE A 7 46.29 2.90 33.86
C PHE A 7 46.56 1.65 33.00
N SER A 8 45.96 0.54 33.41
CA SER A 8 46.12 -0.79 32.84
C SER A 8 45.52 -0.89 31.43
N THR A 9 46.33 -1.39 30.49
CA THR A 9 46.01 -1.66 29.08
C THR A 9 44.91 -2.71 28.88
N GLN A 10 44.51 -3.46 29.91
CA GLN A 10 43.47 -4.50 29.80
C GLN A 10 42.04 -3.95 29.63
N THR A 11 41.75 -2.77 30.17
CA THR A 11 40.39 -2.20 30.17
C THR A 11 39.96 -1.79 28.75
N VAL A 12 40.91 -1.41 27.90
CA VAL A 12 40.66 -0.97 26.51
C VAL A 12 40.21 -2.13 25.60
N GLY A 13 40.74 -3.35 25.83
CA GLY A 13 40.39 -4.53 25.04
C GLY A 13 38.95 -4.99 25.27
N ARG A 14 38.49 -5.02 26.53
CA ARG A 14 37.11 -5.39 26.89
C ARG A 14 36.09 -4.34 26.45
N LEU A 15 36.46 -3.06 26.51
CA LEU A 15 35.62 -1.96 26.03
C LEU A 15 35.39 -2.02 24.51
N ARG A 16 36.41 -2.42 23.75
CA ARG A 16 36.31 -2.64 22.29
C ARG A 16 35.39 -3.80 21.94
N THR A 17 35.49 -4.92 22.66
CA THR A 17 34.63 -6.09 22.40
C THR A 17 33.17 -5.83 22.78
N VAL A 18 32.92 -5.10 23.88
CA VAL A 18 31.56 -4.70 24.26
C VAL A 18 30.99 -3.70 23.26
N GLY A 19 31.79 -2.75 22.78
CA GLY A 19 31.38 -1.81 21.73
C GLY A 19 31.02 -2.49 20.41
N LEU A 20 31.78 -3.50 19.99
CA LEU A 20 31.49 -4.27 18.78
C LEU A 20 30.22 -5.12 18.90
N LEU A 21 29.97 -5.72 20.07
CA LEU A 21 28.74 -6.49 20.32
C LEU A 21 27.49 -5.58 20.38
N ALA A 22 27.60 -4.39 20.98
CA ALA A 22 26.53 -3.40 20.97
C ALA A 22 26.25 -2.87 19.55
N ALA A 23 27.30 -2.61 18.77
CA ALA A 23 27.16 -2.22 17.36
C ALA A 23 26.56 -3.33 16.51
N ALA A 24 26.94 -4.60 16.73
CA ALA A 24 26.35 -5.74 16.06
C ALA A 24 24.87 -5.91 16.42
N PHE A 25 24.50 -5.72 17.69
CA PHE A 25 23.10 -5.79 18.13
C PHE A 25 22.25 -4.65 17.56
N ALA A 26 22.78 -3.43 17.49
CA ALA A 26 22.13 -2.30 16.84
C ALA A 26 21.97 -2.53 15.32
N LEU A 27 23.01 -3.06 14.66
CA LEU A 27 22.98 -3.36 13.23
C LEU A 27 22.01 -4.51 12.90
N SER A 28 21.92 -5.53 13.75
CA SER A 28 20.93 -6.61 13.64
C SER A 28 19.50 -6.09 13.85
N SER A 29 19.31 -5.15 14.78
CA SER A 29 18.00 -4.52 15.00
C SER A 29 17.55 -3.70 13.79
N ILE A 30 18.45 -2.94 13.16
CA ILE A 30 18.16 -2.18 11.91
C ILE A 30 17.82 -3.13 10.75
N ARG A 31 18.51 -4.26 10.62
CA ARG A 31 18.22 -5.28 9.59
C ARG A 31 16.85 -5.92 9.77
N GLY A 32 16.38 -6.08 11.01
CA GLY A 32 15.02 -6.56 11.31
C GLY A 32 13.91 -5.61 10.83
N PHE A 33 14.13 -4.30 10.89
CA PHE A 33 13.19 -3.30 10.33
C PHE A 33 13.28 -3.20 8.79
N ALA A 34 14.45 -3.49 8.21
CA ALA A 34 14.64 -3.50 6.75
C ALA A 34 14.11 -4.79 6.09
N GLN A 35 14.05 -5.90 6.82
CA GLN A 35 13.50 -7.18 6.34
C GLN A 35 11.97 -7.28 6.35
N ALA A 36 11.25 -6.24 6.80
CA ALA A 36 9.78 -6.24 6.82
C ALA A 36 9.14 -5.92 5.45
N PHE A 37 9.94 -5.64 4.42
CA PHE A 37 9.48 -5.39 3.06
C PHE A 37 10.05 -6.43 2.11
N ASP A 38 9.62 -7.68 2.27
CA ASP A 38 9.84 -8.68 1.23
C ASP A 38 9.12 -8.20 -0.03
N SER A 39 9.85 -8.05 -1.13
CA SER A 39 9.33 -7.42 -2.36
C SER A 39 8.12 -8.18 -2.95
N THR A 40 8.00 -9.46 -2.62
CA THR A 40 6.84 -10.30 -2.91
C THR A 40 5.60 -9.90 -2.12
N ASP A 41 5.75 -9.63 -0.82
CA ASP A 41 4.65 -9.16 0.05
C ASP A 41 4.25 -7.73 -0.29
N LEU A 42 5.22 -6.89 -0.69
CA LEU A 42 4.94 -5.54 -1.14
C LEU A 42 4.17 -5.53 -2.46
N LYS A 43 4.59 -6.35 -3.43
CA LYS A 43 3.88 -6.51 -4.72
C LYS A 43 2.47 -7.07 -4.52
N THR A 44 2.32 -8.04 -3.62
CA THR A 44 1.01 -8.64 -3.29
C THR A 44 0.11 -7.65 -2.54
N GLY A 45 0.65 -6.91 -1.57
CA GLY A 45 -0.06 -5.89 -0.81
C GLY A 45 -0.48 -4.69 -1.66
N ILE A 46 0.37 -4.24 -2.59
CA ILE A 46 0.05 -3.16 -3.54
C ILE A 46 -1.04 -3.63 -4.52
N SER A 47 -0.97 -4.86 -5.03
CA SER A 47 -2.01 -5.39 -5.92
C SER A 47 -3.36 -5.54 -5.21
N ASN A 48 -3.37 -6.08 -3.98
CA ASN A 48 -4.59 -6.24 -3.20
C ASN A 48 -5.20 -4.90 -2.77
N SER A 49 -4.38 -3.91 -2.40
CA SER A 49 -4.88 -2.57 -2.08
C SER A 49 -5.43 -1.86 -3.31
N LEU A 50 -4.84 -2.05 -4.49
CA LEU A 50 -5.37 -1.56 -5.76
C LEU A 50 -6.76 -2.15 -6.07
N ALA A 51 -6.94 -3.46 -5.84
CA ALA A 51 -8.24 -4.14 -5.98
C ALA A 51 -9.33 -3.44 -5.14
N VAL A 52 -9.00 -3.19 -3.87
CA VAL A 52 -9.92 -2.59 -2.90
C VAL A 52 -10.28 -1.17 -3.30
N ILE A 53 -9.31 -0.35 -3.75
CA ILE A 53 -9.56 1.01 -4.23
C ILE A 53 -10.53 1.00 -5.42
N MET A 54 -10.36 0.08 -6.36
CA MET A 54 -11.26 -0.07 -7.52
C MET A 54 -12.68 -0.50 -7.09
N MET A 55 -12.78 -1.36 -6.06
CA MET A 55 -14.06 -1.79 -5.51
C MET A 55 -14.80 -0.63 -4.82
N PHE A 56 -14.09 0.22 -4.09
CA PHE A 56 -14.65 1.47 -3.56
C PHE A 56 -15.06 2.44 -4.67
N GLY A 57 -14.27 2.54 -5.75
CA GLY A 57 -14.63 3.31 -6.94
C GLY A 57 -15.98 2.89 -7.52
N PHE A 58 -16.23 1.59 -7.66
CA PHE A 58 -17.52 1.07 -8.13
C PHE A 58 -18.68 1.48 -7.21
N VAL A 59 -18.53 1.30 -5.89
CA VAL A 59 -19.57 1.65 -4.91
C VAL A 59 -19.88 3.16 -4.95
N LEU A 60 -18.85 4.00 -5.02
CA LEU A 60 -19.01 5.46 -5.14
C LEU A 60 -19.65 5.85 -6.49
N GLY A 61 -19.32 5.14 -7.57
CA GLY A 61 -19.94 5.34 -8.89
C GLY A 61 -21.44 5.07 -8.86
N ILE A 62 -21.87 3.94 -8.28
CA ILE A 62 -23.30 3.62 -8.12
C ILE A 62 -24.00 4.62 -7.20
N ALA A 63 -23.36 5.05 -6.10
CA ALA A 63 -23.90 6.08 -5.23
C ALA A 63 -24.14 7.40 -5.97
N ALA A 64 -23.23 7.81 -6.87
CA ALA A 64 -23.39 9.01 -7.69
C ALA A 64 -24.52 8.89 -8.73
N VAL A 65 -24.72 7.70 -9.31
CA VAL A 65 -25.87 7.43 -10.21
C VAL A 65 -27.19 7.56 -9.43
N ILE A 66 -27.26 6.98 -8.25
CA ILE A 66 -28.44 7.04 -7.38
C ILE A 66 -28.71 8.49 -6.94
N ALA A 67 -27.68 9.21 -6.51
CA ALA A 67 -27.77 10.62 -6.13
C ALA A 67 -28.25 11.51 -7.30
N GLY A 68 -27.75 11.25 -8.51
CA GLY A 68 -28.22 11.92 -9.72
C GLY A 68 -29.69 11.63 -10.03
N GLY A 69 -30.14 10.39 -9.82
CA GLY A 69 -31.56 10.03 -9.92
C GLY A 69 -32.44 10.79 -8.93
N PHE A 70 -31.97 11.00 -7.69
CA PHE A 70 -32.68 11.84 -6.72
C PHE A 70 -32.64 13.33 -7.06
N ALA A 71 -31.57 13.84 -7.68
CA ALA A 71 -31.49 15.23 -8.13
C ALA A 71 -32.47 15.55 -9.26
N ILE A 72 -32.61 14.65 -10.25
CA ILE A 72 -33.61 14.78 -11.32
C ILE A 72 -35.03 14.84 -10.74
N ARG A 73 -35.32 14.00 -9.74
CA ARG A 73 -36.64 13.99 -9.06
C ARG A 73 -36.93 15.26 -8.26
N ARG A 74 -35.91 16.06 -7.93
CA ARG A 74 -36.03 17.33 -7.19
C ARG A 74 -36.11 18.55 -8.11
N GLY A 75 -36.07 18.35 -9.43
CA GLY A 75 -36.17 19.43 -10.42
C GLY A 75 -34.83 19.95 -10.93
N ASP A 76 -33.69 19.46 -10.40
CA ASP A 76 -32.36 19.75 -10.95
C ASP A 76 -31.93 18.64 -11.91
N VAL A 77 -32.44 18.75 -13.14
CA VAL A 77 -32.26 17.74 -14.19
C VAL A 77 -30.85 17.82 -14.81
N ASP A 78 -30.23 19.00 -14.80
CA ASP A 78 -28.92 19.22 -15.41
C ASP A 78 -27.79 18.74 -14.50
N GLN A 79 -27.86 19.00 -13.20
CA GLN A 79 -26.93 18.41 -12.24
C GLN A 79 -27.15 16.90 -12.12
N GLY A 80 -28.40 16.45 -12.14
CA GLY A 80 -28.75 15.04 -12.06
C GLY A 80 -28.24 14.20 -13.23
N LYS A 81 -28.38 14.68 -14.48
CA LYS A 81 -27.85 13.96 -15.65
C LYS A 81 -26.32 13.88 -15.62
N MET A 82 -25.64 14.96 -15.22
CA MET A 82 -24.18 14.99 -15.14
C MET A 82 -23.66 14.04 -14.05
N SER A 83 -24.35 13.96 -12.91
CA SER A 83 -24.04 13.00 -11.84
C SER A 83 -24.24 11.54 -12.27
N ILE A 84 -25.30 11.25 -13.04
CA ILE A 84 -25.54 9.90 -13.58
C ILE A 84 -24.44 9.51 -14.58
N ILE A 85 -24.10 10.40 -15.51
CA ILE A 85 -23.05 10.13 -16.50
C ILE A 85 -21.70 9.92 -15.80
N GLY A 86 -21.34 10.80 -14.86
CA GLY A 86 -20.10 10.67 -14.09
C GLY A 86 -20.04 9.39 -13.26
N GLY A 87 -21.13 9.05 -12.57
CA GLY A 87 -21.23 7.82 -11.79
C GLY A 87 -21.15 6.55 -12.64
N ALA A 88 -21.78 6.55 -13.81
CA ALA A 88 -21.75 5.42 -14.74
C ALA A 88 -20.34 5.17 -15.30
N ILE A 89 -19.59 6.22 -15.62
CA ILE A 89 -18.19 6.10 -16.10
C ILE A 89 -17.30 5.49 -15.01
N ILE A 90 -17.41 5.98 -13.77
CA ILE A 90 -16.63 5.47 -12.64
C ILE A 90 -16.98 4.01 -12.38
N ALA A 91 -18.27 3.64 -12.40
CA ALA A 91 -18.72 2.27 -12.19
C ALA A 91 -18.31 1.31 -13.32
N ALA A 92 -18.15 1.80 -14.55
CA ALA A 92 -17.71 1.00 -15.69
C ALA A 92 -16.20 0.72 -15.70
N ALA A 93 -15.40 1.56 -15.03
CA ALA A 93 -13.94 1.48 -15.09
C ALA A 93 -13.36 0.11 -14.67
N PRO A 94 -13.81 -0.55 -13.58
CA PRO A 94 -13.29 -1.87 -13.21
C PRO A 94 -13.53 -2.94 -14.27
N ALA A 95 -14.72 -2.94 -14.90
CA ALA A 95 -15.06 -3.91 -15.95
C ALA A 95 -14.20 -3.71 -17.21
N VAL A 96 -13.92 -2.45 -17.58
CA VAL A 96 -13.07 -2.10 -18.73
C VAL A 96 -11.63 -2.53 -18.48
N ILE A 97 -11.09 -2.22 -17.30
CA ILE A 97 -9.72 -2.59 -16.90
C ILE A 97 -9.57 -4.12 -16.87
N PHE A 98 -10.56 -4.85 -16.33
CA PHE A 98 -10.57 -6.31 -16.34
C PHE A 98 -10.54 -6.89 -17.77
N ALA A 99 -11.34 -6.34 -18.68
CA ALA A 99 -11.34 -6.76 -20.09
C ALA A 99 -9.98 -6.50 -20.75
N PHE A 100 -9.33 -5.37 -20.46
CA PHE A 100 -7.97 -5.10 -20.95
C PHE A 100 -6.95 -6.09 -20.42
N PHE A 101 -6.96 -6.42 -19.12
CA PHE A 101 -6.03 -7.41 -18.56
C PHE A 101 -6.19 -8.79 -19.19
N LYS A 102 -7.43 -9.19 -19.50
CA LYS A 102 -7.74 -10.43 -20.20
C LYS A 102 -7.27 -10.44 -21.66
N ILE A 103 -7.36 -9.31 -22.36
CA ILE A 103 -6.88 -9.18 -23.75
C ILE A 103 -5.34 -9.21 -23.81
N PHE A 104 -4.66 -8.63 -22.82
CA PHE A 104 -3.20 -8.56 -22.77
C PHE A 104 -2.53 -9.76 -22.08
N GLY A 105 -3.30 -10.77 -21.64
CA GLY A 105 -2.77 -12.02 -21.09
C GLY A 105 -2.05 -11.87 -19.75
N ILE A 106 -2.43 -10.88 -18.93
CA ILE A 106 -1.88 -10.65 -17.57
C ILE A 106 -2.85 -11.24 -16.53
N ASP A 107 -3.35 -12.44 -16.80
CA ASP A 107 -4.45 -13.06 -16.03
C ASP A 107 -4.01 -13.45 -14.61
N ASP A 108 -2.74 -13.80 -14.41
CA ASP A 108 -2.22 -14.31 -13.13
C ASP A 108 -1.99 -13.23 -12.04
N ASN A 109 -2.15 -11.94 -12.34
CA ASN A 109 -1.95 -10.86 -11.36
C ASN A 109 -2.99 -9.72 -11.43
N SER A 110 -4.07 -9.92 -12.17
CA SER A 110 -5.16 -8.95 -12.32
C SER A 110 -5.96 -8.84 -11.02
N SER A 111 -5.57 -7.90 -10.16
CA SER A 111 -6.30 -7.49 -8.95
C SER A 111 -7.67 -6.86 -9.23
N VAL A 112 -8.03 -6.70 -10.51
CA VAL A 112 -9.28 -6.05 -10.92
C VAL A 112 -10.34 -7.08 -11.33
N GLY A 113 -9.98 -8.37 -11.34
CA GLY A 113 -10.96 -9.45 -11.37
C GLY A 113 -11.69 -9.50 -10.02
N ILE A 114 -12.94 -9.03 -9.99
CA ILE A 114 -13.89 -9.51 -8.99
C ILE A 114 -13.86 -11.03 -9.15
N GLY A 115 -13.44 -11.71 -8.07
CA GLY A 115 -12.90 -13.07 -8.09
C GLY A 115 -13.55 -14.00 -9.10
N ALA A 116 -12.73 -14.85 -9.73
CA ALA A 116 -13.20 -15.96 -10.54
C ALA A 116 -14.32 -16.70 -9.79
N PHE A 117 -15.55 -16.55 -10.27
CA PHE A 117 -16.67 -17.41 -9.95
C PHE A 117 -16.71 -18.52 -11.00
#